data_AF-A0A7G9R6W7-F1
#
_entry.id   AF-A0A7G9R6W7-F1
#
_cell.length_a   1.000
_cell.length_b   1.000
_cell.length_c   1.000
_cell.angle_alpha   90.00
_cell.angle_beta   90.00
_cell.angle_gamma   90.00
#
_symmetry.space_group_name_H-M   'P 1'
#
loop_
_entity.id
_entity.type
_entity.pdbx_description
1 polymer ?
#
loop_
_entity_poly.entity_id
_entity_poly.type
_entity_poly.pdbx_seq_one_letter_code
_entity_poly.pdbx_strand_id
1 'polypeptide(L)'
;MKSAYRYLALSVPVLVAVQASMITFGTFGIFSYLEDDKSYSTSVAESGDVAGAAGQMIHGLLGTAVIPLIALILLALSFFAKVPGGTKWAGFILLDVVAQVLLAFTAFGAPVVGVLHGLNAFLLFGLGMMAAQAARQPSAVAQEHAVA
;
A
#
# COMPACT_ATOMS: atom_id res chain seq x y z
N MET A 1 16.03 -16.28 -1.70
CA MET A 1 15.04 -15.45 -2.44
C MET A 1 13.60 -15.66 -1.99
N LYS A 2 13.11 -16.90 -1.81
CA LYS A 2 11.72 -17.18 -1.36
C LYS A 2 11.30 -16.45 -0.07
N SER A 3 12.14 -16.46 0.97
CA SER A 3 11.85 -15.72 2.22
C SER A 3 11.86 -14.21 2.04
N ALA A 4 12.82 -13.67 1.28
CA ALA A 4 12.89 -12.24 0.97
C ALA A 4 11.64 -11.76 0.21
N TYR A 5 11.22 -12.50 -0.82
CA TYR A 5 9.97 -12.28 -1.53
C TYR A 5 8.77 -12.27 -0.57
N ARG A 6 8.69 -13.25 0.33
CA ARG A 6 7.58 -13.34 1.29
C ARG A 6 7.54 -12.14 2.25
N TYR A 7 8.68 -11.73 2.81
CA TYR A 7 8.71 -10.61 3.75
C TYR A 7 8.40 -9.27 3.06
N LEU A 8 8.86 -9.08 1.83
CA LEU A 8 8.47 -7.91 1.02
C LEU A 8 6.98 -7.95 0.64
N ALA A 9 6.44 -9.12 0.30
CA ALA A 9 5.00 -9.25 0.05
C ALA A 9 4.16 -8.94 1.31
N LEU A 10 4.64 -9.33 2.50
CA LEU A 10 3.99 -9.01 3.78
C LEU A 10 4.14 -7.54 4.20
N SER A 11 5.19 -6.83 3.76
CA SER A 11 5.33 -5.42 4.10
C SER A 11 4.28 -4.56 3.39
N VAL A 12 3.79 -4.96 2.21
CA VAL A 12 2.72 -4.25 1.48
C VAL A 12 1.44 -4.07 2.33
N PRO A 13 0.78 -5.14 2.83
CA PRO A 13 -0.44 -4.98 3.65
C PRO A 13 -0.16 -4.25 4.97
N VAL A 14 1.02 -4.42 5.57
CA VAL A 14 1.43 -3.66 6.77
C VAL A 14 1.50 -2.17 6.47
N LEU A 15 2.14 -1.77 5.37
CA LEU A 15 2.25 -0.37 4.97
C LEU A 15 0.92 0.23 4.55
N VAL A 16 0.03 -0.54 3.92
CA VAL A 16 -1.35 -0.11 3.64
C VAL A 16 -2.11 0.14 4.95
N ALA A 17 -1.99 -0.75 5.95
CA ALA A 17 -2.62 -0.55 7.25
C ALA A 17 -2.06 0.69 7.97
N VAL A 18 -0.74 0.91 7.93
CA VAL A 18 -0.13 2.13 8.46
C VAL A 18 -0.66 3.37 7.74
N GLN A 19 -0.77 3.36 6.40
CA GLN A 19 -1.37 4.45 5.64
C GLN A 19 -2.80 4.77 6.07
N ALA A 20 -3.64 3.75 6.25
CA ALA A 20 -5.02 3.92 6.70
C ALA A 20 -5.10 4.53 8.11
N SER A 21 -4.20 4.13 9.01
CA SER A 21 -4.07 4.75 10.34
C SER A 21 -3.62 6.21 10.25
N MET A 22 -2.65 6.52 9.39
CA MET A 22 -2.08 7.86 9.27
C MET A 22 -3.05 8.86 8.62
N ILE A 23 -3.82 8.44 7.61
CA ILE A 23 -4.87 9.31 7.04
C ILE A 23 -5.98 9.58 8.06
N THR A 24 -6.33 8.59 8.88
CA THR A 24 -7.32 8.75 9.95
C THR A 24 -6.82 9.70 11.03
N PHE A 25 -5.58 9.50 11.51
CA PHE A 25 -4.91 10.42 12.44
C PHE A 25 -4.83 11.85 11.86
N GLY A 26 -4.44 11.97 10.59
CA GLY A 26 -4.38 13.24 9.88
C GLY A 26 -5.73 13.94 9.82
N THR A 27 -6.79 13.20 9.50
CA THR A 27 -8.16 13.73 9.41
C THR A 27 -8.68 14.20 10.78
N PHE A 28 -8.54 13.40 11.84
CA PHE A 28 -8.94 13.82 13.18
C PHE A 28 -8.10 14.99 13.71
N GLY A 29 -6.81 15.07 13.36
CA GLY A 29 -5.98 16.22 13.69
C GLY A 29 -6.46 17.52 13.03
N ILE A 30 -7.02 17.44 11.81
CA ILE A 30 -7.66 18.59 11.16
C ILE A 30 -8.96 18.95 11.87
N PHE A 31 -9.82 17.97 12.19
CA PHE A 31 -11.08 18.23 12.89
C PHE A 31 -10.86 18.89 14.26
N SER A 32 -9.92 18.39 15.05
CA SER A 32 -9.56 19.01 16.33
C SER A 32 -9.03 20.43 16.16
N TYR A 33 -8.29 20.72 15.09
CA TYR A 33 -7.84 22.08 14.79
C TYR A 33 -9.00 23.02 14.46
N LEU A 34 -10.01 22.51 13.74
CA LEU A 34 -11.22 23.27 13.39
C LEU A 34 -12.15 23.52 14.59
N GLU A 35 -12.20 22.59 15.55
CA GLU A 35 -12.98 22.75 16.79
C GLU A 35 -12.51 23.92 17.66
N ASP A 36 -11.26 24.36 17.50
CA ASP A 36 -10.71 25.55 18.16
C ASP A 36 -11.11 26.88 17.45
N ASP A 37 -12.15 26.88 16.61
CA ASP A 37 -12.57 28.00 15.74
C ASP A 37 -11.47 28.51 14.79
N LYS A 38 -10.48 27.66 14.46
CA LYS A 38 -9.39 28.01 13.53
C LYS A 38 -9.77 27.62 12.10
N SER A 39 -9.27 28.38 11.12
CA SER A 39 -9.44 28.07 9.70
C SER A 39 -8.31 27.18 9.18
N TYR A 40 -8.63 26.09 8.47
CA TYR A 40 -7.65 25.23 7.81
C TYR A 40 -7.47 25.63 6.34
N SER A 41 -6.39 26.35 6.03
CA SER A 41 -6.01 26.75 4.66
C SER A 41 -4.86 25.89 4.13
N THR A 42 -4.53 26.04 2.84
CA THR A 42 -3.34 25.41 2.24
C THR A 42 -2.05 25.80 2.96
N SER A 43 -1.90 27.08 3.33
CA SER A 43 -0.71 27.53 4.07
C SER A 43 -0.59 26.89 5.46
N VAL A 44 -1.71 26.62 6.13
CA VAL A 44 -1.74 25.88 7.40
C VAL A 44 -1.39 24.40 7.18
N ALA A 45 -1.89 23.79 6.10
CA ALA A 45 -1.56 22.42 5.74
C ALA A 45 -0.05 22.24 5.45
N GLU A 46 0.57 23.24 4.83
CA GLU A 46 1.99 23.24 4.47
C GLU A 46 2.93 23.62 5.63
N SER A 47 2.42 24.27 6.68
CA SER A 47 3.27 24.72 7.80
C SER A 47 3.84 23.57 8.62
N GLY A 48 3.17 22.41 8.62
CA GLY A 48 3.57 21.24 9.41
C GLY A 48 3.27 21.34 10.91
N ASP A 49 2.73 22.47 11.38
CA ASP A 49 2.47 22.72 12.80
C ASP A 49 1.17 22.10 13.30
N VAL A 50 0.32 21.64 12.39
CA VAL A 50 -0.93 20.95 12.71
C VAL A 50 -0.66 19.45 12.74
N ALA A 51 -0.99 18.78 13.84
CA ALA A 51 -0.86 17.32 13.96
C ALA A 51 -1.51 16.57 12.77
N GLY A 52 -2.61 17.13 12.24
CA GLY A 52 -3.26 16.66 11.03
C GLY A 52 -2.36 16.62 9.78
N ALA A 53 -1.49 17.62 9.59
CA ALA A 53 -0.58 17.71 8.45
C ALA A 53 0.44 16.57 8.43
N ALA A 54 0.96 16.16 9.59
CA ALA A 54 1.90 15.05 9.68
C ALA A 54 1.28 13.73 9.22
N GLY A 55 0.03 13.44 9.61
CA GLY A 55 -0.69 12.23 9.18
C GLY A 55 -0.91 12.19 7.66
N GLN A 56 -1.33 13.31 7.07
CA GLN A 56 -1.51 13.46 5.62
C GLN A 56 -0.19 13.29 4.88
N MET A 57 0.89 13.91 5.37
CA MET A 57 2.23 13.80 4.79
C MET A 57 2.74 12.35 4.80
N ILE A 58 2.64 11.66 5.95
CA ILE A 58 3.09 10.27 6.06
C ILE A 58 2.26 9.37 5.16
N HIS A 59 0.94 9.56 5.10
CA HIS A 59 0.07 8.82 4.18
C HIS A 59 0.53 8.99 2.73
N GLY A 60 0.73 10.24 2.28
CA GLY A 60 1.21 10.55 0.94
C GLY A 60 2.59 9.95 0.63
N LEU A 61 3.57 10.09 1.54
CA LEU A 61 4.92 9.55 1.38
C LEU A 61 4.92 8.03 1.23
N LEU A 62 4.17 7.33 2.08
CA LEU A 62 4.07 5.87 2.01
C LEU A 62 3.40 5.42 0.70
N GLY A 63 2.33 6.09 0.28
CA GLY A 63 1.56 5.74 -0.92
C GLY A 63 2.27 6.05 -2.23
N THR A 64 3.05 7.13 -2.28
CA THR A 64 3.67 7.62 -3.53
C THR A 64 5.14 7.26 -3.69
N ALA A 65 5.85 6.89 -2.61
CA ALA A 65 7.26 6.53 -2.68
C ALA A 65 7.54 5.12 -2.14
N VAL A 66 7.17 4.84 -0.90
CA VAL A 66 7.63 3.62 -0.21
C VAL A 66 6.98 2.36 -0.77
N ILE A 67 5.65 2.32 -0.91
CA ILE A 67 4.94 1.16 -1.48
C ILE A 67 5.33 0.93 -2.96
N PRO A 68 5.38 1.95 -3.84
CA PRO A 68 5.86 1.78 -5.21
C PRO A 68 7.27 1.20 -5.30
N LEU A 69 8.20 1.68 -4.47
CA LEU A 69 9.57 1.13 -4.43
C LEU A 69 9.56 -0.34 -4.01
N ILE A 70 8.78 -0.71 -2.98
CA ILE A 70 8.64 -2.10 -2.54
C ILE A 70 8.02 -2.97 -3.63
N ALA A 71 7.01 -2.49 -4.35
CA ALA A 71 6.39 -3.23 -5.44
C ALA A 71 7.38 -3.51 -6.59
N LEU A 72 8.21 -2.52 -6.94
CA LEU A 72 9.27 -2.68 -7.93
C LEU A 72 10.35 -3.68 -7.49
N ILE A 73 10.82 -3.58 -6.24
CA ILE A 73 11.78 -4.54 -5.68
C ILE A 73 11.17 -5.94 -5.63
N LEU A 74 9.91 -6.07 -5.20
CA LEU A 74 9.21 -7.34 -5.14
C LEU A 74 9.11 -7.98 -6.53
N LEU A 75 8.77 -7.20 -7.57
CA LEU A 75 8.74 -7.66 -8.95
C LEU A 75 10.13 -8.11 -9.42
N ALA A 76 11.17 -7.31 -9.20
CA ALA A 76 12.54 -7.67 -9.57
C ALA A 76 12.99 -8.97 -8.89
N LEU A 77 12.72 -9.13 -7.59
CA LEU A 77 13.10 -10.35 -6.87
C LEU A 77 12.23 -11.56 -7.23
N SER A 78 11.01 -11.36 -7.72
CA SER A 78 10.09 -12.43 -8.08
C SER A 78 10.67 -13.39 -9.12
N PHE A 79 11.46 -12.88 -10.06
CA PHE A 79 12.12 -13.67 -11.11
C PHE A 79 13.12 -14.68 -10.56
N PHE A 80 13.69 -14.41 -9.37
CA PHE A 80 14.68 -15.27 -8.72
C PHE A 80 14.09 -16.03 -7.51
N ALA A 81 12.86 -15.70 -7.10
CA ALA A 81 12.24 -16.22 -5.88
C ALA A 81 11.86 -17.71 -5.96
N LYS A 82 11.68 -18.24 -7.17
CA LYS A 82 11.18 -19.62 -7.43
C LYS A 82 9.88 -19.92 -6.66
N VAL A 83 9.04 -18.90 -6.52
CA VAL A 83 7.70 -19.01 -5.94
C VAL A 83 6.73 -19.31 -7.07
N PRO A 84 5.93 -20.40 -6.99
CA PRO A 84 4.89 -20.67 -7.98
C PRO A 84 3.95 -19.47 -8.13
N GLY A 85 3.87 -18.92 -9.35
CA GLY A 85 3.07 -17.71 -9.63
C GLY A 85 3.59 -16.42 -8.97
N GLY A 86 4.80 -16.39 -8.40
CA GLY A 86 5.33 -15.22 -7.68
C GLY A 86 5.41 -13.95 -8.55
N THR A 87 5.89 -14.09 -9.79
CA THR A 87 5.96 -12.95 -10.73
C THR A 87 4.58 -12.43 -11.12
N LYS A 88 3.57 -13.32 -11.27
CA LYS A 88 2.18 -12.91 -11.52
C LYS A 88 1.65 -12.04 -10.38
N TRP A 89 1.82 -12.49 -9.13
CA TRP A 89 1.35 -11.73 -7.98
C TRP A 89 2.09 -10.40 -7.80
N ALA A 90 3.40 -10.37 -7.98
CA ALA A 90 4.17 -9.14 -7.93
C ALA A 90 3.74 -8.14 -9.03
N GLY A 91 3.43 -8.64 -10.23
CA GLY A 91 2.88 -7.83 -11.33
C GLY A 91 1.52 -7.23 -10.99
N PHE A 92 0.61 -8.01 -10.40
CA PHE A 92 -0.68 -7.49 -9.93
C PHE A 92 -0.52 -6.43 -8.84
N ILE A 93 0.38 -6.63 -7.87
CA ILE A 93 0.67 -5.62 -6.85
C ILE A 93 1.16 -4.33 -7.52
N LEU A 94 2.11 -4.40 -8.46
CA LEU A 94 2.62 -3.20 -9.13
C LEU A 94 1.54 -2.47 -9.94
N LEU A 95 0.73 -3.22 -10.70
CA LEU A 95 -0.38 -2.66 -11.47
C LEU A 95 -1.39 -1.96 -10.56
N ASP A 96 -1.74 -2.60 -9.45
CA ASP A 96 -2.69 -2.06 -8.49
C ASP A 96 -2.13 -0.84 -7.75
N VAL A 97 -0.82 -0.79 -7.48
CA VAL A 97 -0.16 0.43 -6.95
C VAL A 97 -0.26 1.59 -7.93
N VAL A 98 -0.08 1.36 -9.23
CA VAL A 98 -0.27 2.41 -10.25
C VAL A 98 -1.72 2.90 -10.24
N ALA A 99 -2.69 1.98 -10.22
CA ALA A 99 -4.10 2.34 -10.12
C ALA A 99 -4.40 3.14 -8.84
N GLN A 100 -3.86 2.72 -7.70
CA GLN A 100 -4.03 3.38 -6.40
C GLN A 100 -3.57 4.84 -6.43
N VAL A 101 -2.40 5.10 -7.03
CA VAL A 101 -1.82 6.45 -7.15
C VAL A 101 -2.64 7.31 -8.10
N LEU A 102 -3.08 6.76 -9.24
CA LEU A 102 -3.94 7.50 -10.18
C LEU A 102 -5.28 7.86 -9.56
N LEU A 103 -5.90 6.95 -8.81
CA LEU A 103 -7.15 7.22 -8.08
C LEU A 103 -6.94 8.31 -7.01
N ALA A 104 -5.81 8.30 -6.31
CA ALA A 104 -5.48 9.32 -5.30
C ALA A 104 -5.43 10.72 -5.91
N PHE A 105 -4.64 10.88 -6.98
CA PHE A 105 -4.50 12.20 -7.63
C PHE A 105 -5.79 12.67 -8.29
N THR A 106 -6.57 11.76 -8.86
CA THR A 106 -7.88 12.08 -9.44
C THR A 106 -8.86 12.57 -8.37
N ALA A 107 -8.77 12.06 -7.14
CA ALA A 107 -9.64 12.46 -6.03
C ALA A 107 -9.49 13.93 -5.61
N PHE A 108 -8.34 14.58 -5.89
CA PHE A 108 -8.20 16.02 -5.66
C PHE A 108 -9.11 16.87 -6.57
N GLY A 109 -9.42 16.39 -7.78
CA GLY A 109 -10.35 17.04 -8.71
C GLY A 109 -11.79 16.54 -8.59
N ALA A 110 -11.98 15.31 -8.11
CA ALA A 110 -13.29 14.68 -7.95
C ALA A 110 -13.35 13.88 -6.63
N PRO A 111 -13.73 14.50 -5.49
CA PRO A 111 -13.63 13.88 -4.17
C PRO A 111 -14.32 12.51 -4.04
N VAL A 112 -15.41 12.27 -4.78
CA VAL A 112 -16.11 10.97 -4.81
C VAL A 112 -15.20 9.81 -5.26
N VAL A 113 -14.17 10.07 -6.06
CA VAL A 113 -13.16 9.07 -6.47
C VAL A 113 -12.34 8.58 -5.28
N GLY A 114 -12.26 9.36 -4.20
CA GLY A 114 -11.63 8.94 -2.94
C GLY A 114 -12.24 7.66 -2.36
N VAL A 115 -13.52 7.37 -2.62
CA VAL A 115 -14.16 6.11 -2.23
C VAL A 115 -13.53 4.93 -2.97
N LEU A 116 -13.29 5.08 -4.28
CA LEU A 116 -12.63 4.06 -5.09
C LEU A 116 -11.18 3.86 -4.65
N HIS A 117 -10.46 4.96 -4.35
CA HIS A 117 -9.11 4.88 -3.78
C HIS A 117 -9.10 4.08 -2.47
N GLY A 118 -10.03 4.36 -1.54
CA GLY A 118 -10.15 3.62 -0.28
C GLY A 118 -10.44 2.14 -0.48
N LEU A 119 -11.35 1.79 -1.39
CA LEU A 119 -11.66 0.39 -1.73
C LEU A 119 -10.48 -0.33 -2.38
N ASN A 120 -9.77 0.34 -3.29
CA ASN A 120 -8.62 -0.21 -3.99
C ASN A 120 -7.44 -0.47 -3.05
N ALA A 121 -7.30 0.28 -1.95
CA ALA A 121 -6.32 -0.02 -0.91
C ALA A 121 -6.52 -1.42 -0.28
N PHE A 122 -7.77 -1.86 -0.10
CA PHE A 122 -8.07 -3.20 0.42
C PHE A 122 -7.76 -4.30 -0.61
N LEU A 123 -7.92 -4.01 -1.90
CA LEU A 123 -7.45 -4.90 -2.97
C LEU A 123 -5.93 -5.07 -2.88
N LEU A 124 -5.18 -3.97 -2.76
CA LEU A 124 -3.73 -3.99 -2.62
C LEU A 124 -3.27 -4.79 -1.39
N PHE A 125 -3.94 -4.57 -0.26
CA PHE A 125 -3.72 -5.35 0.96
C PHE A 125 -3.91 -6.85 0.69
N GLY A 126 -5.03 -7.22 0.06
CA GLY A 126 -5.34 -8.60 -0.29
C GLY A 126 -4.30 -9.22 -1.23
N LEU A 127 -3.89 -8.51 -2.27
CA LEU A 127 -2.87 -8.95 -3.22
C LEU A 127 -1.53 -9.24 -2.52
N GLY A 128 -1.10 -8.37 -1.60
CA GLY A 128 0.09 -8.59 -0.79
C GLY A 128 0.00 -9.85 0.08
N MET A 129 -1.16 -10.07 0.72
CA MET A 129 -1.41 -11.29 1.50
C MET A 129 -1.39 -12.55 0.62
N MET A 130 -1.99 -12.51 -0.58
CA MET A 130 -1.99 -13.63 -1.53
C MET A 130 -0.58 -13.93 -2.05
N ALA A 131 0.21 -12.90 -2.37
CA ALA A 131 1.60 -13.04 -2.75
C ALA A 131 2.43 -13.70 -1.64
N ALA A 132 2.27 -13.26 -0.39
CA ALA A 132 2.96 -13.85 0.75
C ALA A 132 2.56 -15.31 1.01
N GLN A 133 1.30 -15.66 0.80
CA GLN A 133 0.80 -17.03 0.92
C GLN A 133 1.32 -17.95 -0.19
N ALA A 134 1.45 -17.47 -1.43
CA ALA A 134 2.05 -18.24 -2.52
C ALA A 134 3.47 -18.71 -2.18
N ALA A 135 4.22 -17.90 -1.43
CA ALA A 135 5.55 -18.27 -0.95
C ALA A 135 5.57 -19.33 0.16
N ARG A 136 4.42 -19.79 0.68
CA ARG A 136 4.32 -20.93 1.60
C ARG A 136 4.12 -22.26 0.90
N GLN A 137 3.61 -22.26 -0.33
CA GLN A 137 3.27 -23.50 -1.01
C GLN A 137 4.53 -24.28 -1.42
N PRO A 138 4.52 -25.61 -1.30
CA PRO A 138 5.53 -26.48 -1.91
C PRO A 138 5.54 -26.26 -3.43
N SER A 139 6.69 -26.47 -4.08
CA SER A 139 6.73 -26.53 -5.55
C SER A 139 5.90 -27.72 -6.03
N ALA A 140 5.19 -27.59 -7.15
CA ALA A 140 4.40 -28.67 -7.75
C ALA A 140 5.22 -29.97 -7.95
N VAL A 141 6.49 -29.82 -8.36
CA VAL A 141 7.45 -30.94 -8.47
C VAL A 141 7.71 -31.65 -7.14
N ALA A 142 7.72 -30.93 -6.03
CA ALA A 142 7.91 -31.53 -4.70
C ALA A 142 6.63 -32.22 -4.18
N GLN A 143 5.44 -31.80 -4.66
CA GLN A 143 4.20 -32.53 -4.38
C GLN A 143 4.12 -33.82 -5.19
N GLU A 144 4.53 -33.82 -6.45
CA GLU A 144 4.53 -35.03 -7.29
C GLU A 144 5.43 -36.15 -6.73
N HIS A 145 6.62 -35.81 -6.26
CA HIS A 145 7.52 -36.78 -5.59
C HIS A 145 7.07 -37.24 -4.20
N ALA A 146 6.17 -36.50 -3.54
CA ALA A 146 5.66 -36.88 -2.22
C ALA A 146 4.47 -37.85 -2.29
N VAL A 147 3.88 -38.03 -3.48
CA VAL A 147 2.71 -38.89 -3.71
C VAL A 147 3.08 -40.13 -4.54
N ALA A 148 4.31 -40.21 -5.04
CA ALA A 148 4.91 -41.37 -5.71
C ALA A 148 5.68 -42.24 -4.72
#